data_AF-A0A6A5HB74-F1
#
_entry.id   AF-A0A6A5HB74-F1
#
_cell.length_a   1.000
_cell.length_b   1.000
_cell.length_c   1.000
_cell.angle_alpha   90.00
_cell.angle_beta   90.00
_cell.angle_gamma   90.00
#
_symmetry.space_group_name_H-M   'P 1'
#
loop_
_entity.id
_entity.type
_entity.pdbx_description
1 polymer ?
#
loop_
_entity_poly.entity_id
_entity_poly.type
_entity_poly.pdbx_seq_one_letter_code
_entity_poly.pdbx_strand_id
1 'polypeptide(L)'
;MDSMDTVCRAIDAFYNGGPDVQPAQQFLQQFQESTESWTICDQIIRLHSNSLACYFASQTLRTKILKKFSQLPPDQYEALRQSLLQHLDRHGASAHDSQSEATATQLCLAIADLYIQVPTWTNWIFELLNQCQTLEGDRTIMTLTLLQVFPEEVENIRGIGENRRIAIREELAGCEQPMITFLSHVLEKFHANADMLKRVFKCLESNLQNHQMRTDHFATSPLISSIFHVIASIDPAIPSSLHETATNCIVAALYRVEDIDSHGKLAEIIHRGVISLIGPFQQAQQVEDLDRLQNIARIFVETVESFYVQIVNEAHPDPHSVGSLACFDLLLLVAGHHDWSLIEMTFNVWYRITEELFKYDDDQYIGKFRPYAEKFIQCLYEHCKMDSDDVDDILDESSEFGEFRAKAVEALRDVVFIVNSDKCIQMMHQKLIECCHRENASWEESESALFVMAAVVQNLLPESESNMPEVLQLICSLSPVSPPALIATSLNLISDLNDWFELHMNLLEVEDGGTGARSTGGAIVEVAGDLVEVDGGAAFSGRGAGVRVS
;
A
#
# COMPACT_ATOMS: atom_id res chain seq x y z
N MET A 1 15.58 9.15 -49.08
CA MET A 1 14.91 7.89 -48.72
C MET A 1 15.89 7.11 -47.89
N ASP A 2 15.59 6.95 -46.61
CA ASP A 2 16.42 6.13 -45.74
C ASP A 2 16.24 4.67 -46.13
N SER A 3 17.34 3.97 -46.41
CA SER A 3 17.27 2.53 -46.68
C SER A 3 17.20 1.75 -45.36
N MET A 4 16.54 0.58 -45.38
CA MET A 4 16.50 -0.33 -44.22
C MET A 4 17.90 -0.59 -43.64
N ASP A 5 18.91 -0.80 -44.50
CA ASP A 5 20.30 -1.01 -44.06
C ASP A 5 20.91 0.19 -43.35
N THR A 6 20.47 1.40 -43.66
CA THR A 6 20.93 2.63 -42.98
C THR A 6 20.31 2.72 -41.59
N VAL A 7 19.03 2.38 -41.47
CA VAL A 7 18.32 2.36 -40.18
C VAL A 7 18.88 1.27 -39.27
N CYS A 8 19.08 0.05 -39.76
CA CYS A 8 19.68 -1.03 -38.96
C CYS A 8 21.09 -0.66 -38.44
N ARG A 9 21.94 -0.06 -39.29
CA ARG A 9 23.27 0.41 -38.85
C ARG A 9 23.20 1.50 -37.79
N ALA A 10 22.25 2.42 -37.89
CA ALA A 10 22.05 3.45 -36.88
C ALA A 10 21.56 2.84 -35.55
N ILE A 11 20.66 1.85 -35.60
CA ILE A 11 20.21 1.09 -34.42
C ILE A 11 21.39 0.40 -33.75
N ASP A 12 22.21 -0.33 -34.52
CA ASP A 12 23.38 -1.03 -34.00
C ASP A 12 24.38 -0.03 -33.37
N ALA A 13 24.62 1.12 -34.00
CA ALA A 13 25.50 2.16 -33.46
C ALA A 13 24.95 2.79 -32.17
N PHE A 14 23.62 2.94 -32.06
CA PHE A 14 22.97 3.49 -30.87
C PHE A 14 23.09 2.54 -29.67
N TYR A 15 22.85 1.23 -29.86
CA TYR A 15 22.86 0.25 -28.77
C TYR A 15 24.25 -0.28 -28.40
N ASN A 16 25.20 -0.36 -29.33
CA ASN A 16 26.54 -0.88 -29.05
C ASN A 16 27.47 0.12 -28.33
N GLY A 17 27.06 1.39 -28.20
CA GLY A 17 27.84 2.43 -27.54
C GLY A 17 29.02 2.95 -28.38
N GLY A 18 29.58 4.10 -28.00
CA GLY A 18 30.74 4.71 -28.65
C GLY A 18 30.51 6.14 -29.17
N PRO A 19 31.41 6.67 -30.02
CA PRO A 19 31.36 8.05 -30.49
C PRO A 19 30.18 8.35 -31.44
N ASP A 20 29.64 7.31 -32.08
CA ASP A 20 28.56 7.43 -33.07
C ASP A 20 27.15 7.40 -32.46
N VAL A 21 27.03 7.26 -31.13
CA VAL A 21 25.72 7.17 -30.43
C VAL A 21 24.90 8.45 -30.59
N GLN A 22 25.52 9.62 -30.42
CA GLN A 22 24.83 10.92 -30.51
C GLN A 22 24.30 11.19 -31.94
N PRO A 23 25.12 11.03 -33.00
CA PRO A 23 24.62 11.08 -34.38
C PRO A 23 23.51 10.05 -34.66
N ALA A 24 23.67 8.80 -34.21
CA ALA A 24 22.69 7.75 -34.40
C ALA A 24 21.35 8.07 -33.71
N GLN A 25 21.39 8.57 -32.48
CA GLN A 25 20.20 8.98 -31.72
C GLN A 25 19.43 10.09 -32.43
N GLN A 26 20.13 11.14 -32.91
CA GLN A 26 19.50 12.24 -33.64
C GLN A 26 18.85 11.75 -34.94
N PHE A 27 19.55 10.88 -35.68
CA PHE A 27 19.00 10.26 -36.89
C PHE A 27 17.76 9.43 -36.59
N LEU A 28 17.82 8.56 -35.57
CA LEU A 28 16.69 7.69 -35.18
C LEU A 28 15.48 8.49 -34.70
N GLN A 29 15.68 9.60 -33.98
CA GLN A 29 14.58 10.50 -33.60
C GLN A 29 13.89 11.13 -34.82
N GLN A 30 14.67 11.61 -35.79
CA GLN A 30 14.12 12.14 -37.04
C GLN A 30 13.39 11.06 -37.85
N PHE A 31 13.94 9.84 -37.87
CA PHE A 31 13.32 8.69 -38.51
C PHE A 31 11.97 8.33 -37.85
N GLN A 32 11.88 8.31 -36.52
CA GLN A 32 10.63 7.99 -35.81
C GLN A 32 9.50 8.99 -36.12
N GLU A 33 9.84 10.26 -36.40
CA GLU A 33 8.88 11.30 -36.79
C GLU A 33 8.44 11.21 -38.27
N SER A 34 9.28 10.64 -39.13
CA SER A 34 9.04 10.56 -40.59
C SER A 34 7.85 9.66 -40.94
N THR A 35 7.28 9.81 -42.14
CA THR A 35 6.19 8.92 -42.61
C THR A 35 6.70 7.54 -43.02
N GLU A 36 7.94 7.48 -43.51
CA GLU A 36 8.61 6.30 -44.04
C GLU A 36 8.88 5.24 -42.97
N SER A 37 8.97 5.64 -41.70
CA SER A 37 9.19 4.73 -40.58
C SER A 37 8.07 3.71 -40.39
N TRP A 38 6.84 3.98 -40.84
CA TRP A 38 5.77 2.96 -40.86
C TRP A 38 6.18 1.74 -41.68
N THR A 39 6.59 1.99 -42.93
CA THR A 39 6.95 0.93 -43.89
C THR A 39 8.28 0.28 -43.53
N ILE A 40 9.28 1.06 -43.11
CA ILE A 40 10.61 0.52 -42.80
C ILE A 40 10.57 -0.33 -41.52
N CYS A 41 9.84 0.09 -40.48
CA CYS A 41 9.69 -0.72 -39.28
C CYS A 41 8.92 -2.02 -39.57
N ASP A 42 7.87 -1.97 -40.38
CA ASP A 42 7.15 -3.16 -40.83
C ASP A 42 8.09 -4.16 -41.54
N GLN A 43 8.97 -3.66 -42.43
CA GLN A 43 9.96 -4.47 -43.14
C GLN A 43 11.01 -5.08 -42.21
N ILE A 44 11.54 -4.31 -41.26
CA ILE A 44 12.54 -4.79 -40.27
C ILE A 44 11.97 -5.98 -39.49
N ILE A 45 10.74 -5.86 -39.00
CA ILE A 45 10.10 -6.93 -38.22
C ILE A 45 9.78 -8.13 -39.11
N ARG A 46 9.28 -7.89 -40.33
CA ARG A 46 8.95 -8.96 -41.31
C ARG A 46 10.15 -9.79 -41.71
N LEU A 47 11.29 -9.15 -41.95
CA LEU A 47 12.52 -9.82 -42.40
C LEU A 47 13.32 -10.41 -41.24
N HIS A 48 12.98 -10.04 -40.00
CA HIS A 48 13.69 -10.45 -38.80
C HIS A 48 15.21 -10.14 -38.90
N SER A 49 15.55 -8.88 -39.22
CA SER A 49 16.93 -8.48 -39.49
C SER A 49 17.88 -8.81 -38.33
N ASN A 50 17.58 -8.33 -37.12
CA ASN A 50 18.21 -8.76 -35.85
C ASN A 50 17.25 -8.46 -34.67
N SER A 51 17.46 -9.08 -33.50
CA SER A 51 16.54 -8.95 -32.35
C SER A 51 16.40 -7.51 -31.84
N LEU A 52 17.50 -6.73 -31.79
CA LEU A 52 17.49 -5.33 -31.34
C LEU A 52 16.73 -4.40 -32.30
N ALA A 53 16.89 -4.59 -33.60
CA ALA A 53 16.21 -3.84 -34.64
C ALA A 53 14.71 -4.17 -34.65
N CYS A 54 14.33 -5.43 -34.41
CA CYS A 54 12.92 -5.81 -34.25
C CYS A 54 12.29 -5.15 -33.02
N TYR A 55 13.02 -5.09 -31.90
CA TYR A 55 12.57 -4.37 -30.71
C TYR A 55 12.40 -2.87 -30.97
N PHE A 56 13.40 -2.21 -31.55
CA PHE A 56 13.31 -0.79 -31.91
C PHE A 56 12.16 -0.50 -32.88
N ALA A 57 11.99 -1.36 -33.89
CA ALA A 57 10.94 -1.21 -34.89
C ALA A 57 9.54 -1.40 -34.29
N SER A 58 9.34 -2.40 -33.42
CA SER A 58 8.05 -2.63 -32.74
C SER A 58 7.71 -1.49 -31.77
N GLN A 59 8.68 -1.01 -30.99
CA GLN A 59 8.51 0.17 -30.12
C GLN A 59 8.18 1.43 -30.93
N THR A 60 8.84 1.60 -32.09
CA THR A 60 8.57 2.72 -32.99
C THR A 60 7.15 2.65 -33.53
N LEU A 61 6.72 1.49 -34.06
CA LEU A 61 5.34 1.31 -34.54
C LEU A 61 4.31 1.62 -33.45
N ARG A 62 4.49 1.10 -32.24
CA ARG A 62 3.60 1.43 -31.10
C ARG A 62 3.55 2.94 -30.85
N THR A 63 4.71 3.59 -30.77
CA THR A 63 4.79 5.04 -30.54
C THR A 63 4.06 5.83 -31.63
N LYS A 64 4.18 5.39 -32.89
CA LYS A 64 3.48 6.02 -34.01
C LYS A 64 1.98 5.79 -33.96
N ILE A 65 1.53 4.60 -33.57
CA ILE A 65 0.12 4.31 -33.31
C ILE A 65 -0.40 5.27 -32.24
N LEU A 66 0.30 5.45 -31.12
CA LEU A 66 -0.15 6.33 -30.04
C LEU A 66 -0.12 7.83 -30.37
N LYS A 67 0.94 8.31 -31.02
CA LYS A 67 1.22 9.75 -31.14
C LYS A 67 0.96 10.33 -32.52
N LYS A 68 0.96 9.50 -33.56
CA LYS A 68 0.98 9.92 -34.97
C LYS A 68 -0.03 9.13 -35.80
N PHE A 69 -1.12 8.66 -35.19
CA PHE A 69 -2.15 7.87 -35.86
C PHE A 69 -2.77 8.59 -37.07
N SER A 70 -2.85 9.92 -37.01
CA SER A 70 -3.33 10.78 -38.11
C SER A 70 -2.48 10.73 -39.39
N GLN A 71 -1.24 10.22 -39.33
CA GLN A 71 -0.42 9.98 -40.51
C GLN A 71 -0.94 8.80 -41.36
N LEU A 72 -1.70 7.89 -40.75
CA LEU A 72 -2.21 6.69 -41.39
C LEU A 72 -3.65 6.94 -41.88
N PRO A 73 -3.96 6.71 -43.17
CA PRO A 73 -5.31 6.91 -43.66
C PRO A 73 -6.22 5.73 -43.24
N PRO A 74 -7.54 5.95 -43.03
CA PRO A 74 -8.43 4.93 -42.46
C PRO A 74 -8.54 3.61 -43.24
N ASP A 75 -8.32 3.65 -44.55
CA ASP A 75 -8.30 2.47 -45.43
C ASP A 75 -7.10 1.54 -45.17
N GLN A 76 -6.04 2.03 -44.50
CA GLN A 76 -4.86 1.24 -44.16
C GLN A 76 -4.92 0.61 -42.76
N TYR A 77 -5.93 0.94 -41.93
CA TYR A 77 -6.02 0.44 -40.56
C TYR A 77 -6.10 -1.09 -40.52
N GLU A 78 -6.90 -1.67 -41.41
CA GLU A 78 -7.05 -3.12 -41.51
C GLU A 78 -5.76 -3.81 -41.98
N ALA A 79 -5.04 -3.21 -42.94
CA ALA A 79 -3.77 -3.74 -43.41
C ALA A 79 -2.69 -3.70 -42.32
N LEU A 80 -2.63 -2.62 -41.54
CA LEU A 80 -1.72 -2.51 -40.40
C LEU A 80 -2.05 -3.57 -39.34
N ARG A 81 -3.34 -3.74 -39.02
CA ARG A 81 -3.82 -4.77 -38.10
C ARG A 81 -3.32 -6.16 -38.51
N GLN A 82 -3.54 -6.54 -39.76
CA GLN A 82 -3.10 -7.83 -40.28
C GLN A 82 -1.58 -7.99 -40.24
N SER A 83 -0.83 -6.93 -40.54
CA SER A 83 0.63 -6.97 -40.47
C SER A 83 1.12 -7.18 -39.04
N LEU A 84 0.56 -6.46 -38.04
CA LEU A 84 0.90 -6.64 -36.63
C LEU A 84 0.60 -8.06 -36.13
N LEU A 85 -0.55 -8.62 -36.49
CA LEU A 85 -0.89 -10.00 -36.15
C LEU A 85 0.07 -11.01 -36.78
N GLN A 86 0.47 -10.82 -38.05
CA GLN A 86 1.45 -11.67 -38.70
C GLN A 86 2.84 -11.57 -38.05
N HIS A 87 3.24 -10.37 -37.64
CA HIS A 87 4.49 -10.18 -36.89
C HIS A 87 4.42 -10.90 -35.55
N LEU A 88 3.32 -10.75 -34.82
CA LEU A 88 3.14 -11.39 -33.53
C LEU A 88 3.10 -12.92 -33.66
N ASP A 89 2.44 -13.45 -34.69
CA ASP A 89 2.42 -14.88 -34.99
C ASP A 89 3.83 -15.41 -35.28
N ARG A 90 4.64 -14.68 -36.04
CA ARG A 90 6.00 -15.11 -36.38
C ARG A 90 6.97 -15.02 -35.20
N HIS A 91 6.92 -13.93 -34.43
CA HIS A 91 7.88 -13.67 -33.34
C HIS A 91 7.44 -14.28 -32.00
N GLY A 92 6.14 -14.38 -31.74
CA GLY A 92 5.59 -14.90 -30.49
C GLY A 92 5.73 -16.41 -30.30
N ALA A 93 5.93 -17.18 -31.37
CA ALA A 93 6.16 -18.63 -31.31
C ALA A 93 7.64 -19.02 -31.11
N SER A 94 8.56 -18.09 -31.38
CA SER A 94 10.01 -18.37 -31.45
C SER A 94 10.84 -17.48 -30.51
N ALA A 95 10.23 -16.96 -29.44
CA ALA A 95 10.94 -16.12 -28.48
C ALA A 95 11.99 -16.96 -27.71
N HIS A 96 13.24 -16.88 -28.17
CA HIS A 96 14.37 -17.61 -27.60
C HIS A 96 15.31 -16.71 -26.78
N ASP A 97 15.12 -15.38 -26.85
CA ASP A 97 15.90 -14.39 -26.10
C ASP A 97 15.00 -13.28 -25.51
N SER A 98 15.54 -12.51 -24.56
CA SER A 98 14.82 -11.45 -23.85
C SER A 98 14.35 -10.31 -24.76
N GLN A 99 15.08 -10.03 -25.85
CA GLN A 99 14.72 -8.99 -26.82
C GLN A 99 13.54 -9.42 -27.69
N SER A 100 13.43 -10.70 -28.00
CA SER A 100 12.31 -11.30 -28.72
C SER A 100 11.04 -11.30 -27.87
N GLU A 101 11.16 -11.62 -26.56
CA GLU A 101 10.04 -11.44 -25.62
C GLU A 101 9.60 -9.98 -25.51
N ALA A 102 10.55 -9.05 -25.38
CA ALA A 102 10.24 -7.61 -25.34
C ALA A 102 9.56 -7.14 -26.64
N THR A 103 10.02 -7.64 -27.80
CA THR A 103 9.40 -7.36 -29.11
C THR A 103 7.96 -7.88 -29.16
N ALA A 104 7.71 -9.11 -28.70
CA ALA A 104 6.36 -9.67 -28.65
C ALA A 104 5.43 -8.84 -27.76
N THR A 105 5.91 -8.38 -26.61
CA THR A 105 5.16 -7.48 -25.71
C THR A 105 4.88 -6.13 -26.39
N GLN A 106 5.85 -5.50 -27.06
CA GLN A 106 5.63 -4.26 -27.81
C GLN A 106 4.60 -4.43 -28.94
N LEU A 107 4.60 -5.59 -29.62
CA LEU A 107 3.60 -5.90 -30.63
C LEU A 107 2.19 -6.10 -30.02
N CYS A 108 2.07 -6.79 -28.88
CA CYS A 108 0.79 -6.91 -28.15
C CYS A 108 0.25 -5.54 -27.75
N LEU A 109 1.11 -4.67 -27.24
CA LEU A 109 0.74 -3.30 -26.86
C LEU A 109 0.32 -2.48 -28.08
N ALA A 110 1.07 -2.55 -29.19
CA ALA A 110 0.70 -1.89 -30.45
C ALA A 110 -0.66 -2.36 -30.99
N ILE A 111 -0.96 -3.65 -30.85
CA ILE A 111 -2.25 -4.26 -31.20
C ILE A 111 -3.38 -3.71 -30.33
N ALA A 112 -3.19 -3.64 -29.01
CA ALA A 112 -4.16 -3.08 -28.08
C ALA A 112 -4.40 -1.59 -28.36
N ASP A 113 -3.32 -0.80 -28.50
CA ASP A 113 -3.35 0.63 -28.79
C ASP A 113 -4.10 0.94 -30.09
N LEU A 114 -3.85 0.14 -31.14
CA LEU A 114 -4.53 0.28 -32.42
C LEU A 114 -6.03 0.00 -32.28
N TYR A 115 -6.39 -1.06 -31.57
CA TYR A 115 -7.79 -1.44 -31.38
C TYR A 115 -8.60 -0.40 -30.60
N ILE A 116 -8.03 0.08 -29.50
CA ILE A 116 -8.68 1.06 -28.64
C ILE A 116 -8.91 2.37 -29.43
N GLN A 117 -7.94 2.76 -30.26
CA GLN A 117 -8.01 3.97 -31.08
C GLN A 117 -9.01 3.94 -32.24
N VAL A 118 -9.38 2.76 -32.76
CA VAL A 118 -10.31 2.65 -33.90
C VAL A 118 -11.72 2.37 -33.39
N PRO A 119 -12.61 3.38 -33.26
CA PRO A 119 -13.88 3.21 -32.54
C PRO A 119 -14.90 2.36 -33.30
N THR A 120 -14.71 2.18 -34.61
CA THR A 120 -15.57 1.37 -35.46
C THR A 120 -15.33 -0.14 -35.28
N TRP A 121 -14.24 -0.53 -34.62
CA TRP A 121 -13.96 -1.94 -34.34
C TRP A 121 -14.55 -2.35 -32.98
N THR A 122 -15.27 -3.47 -32.99
CA THR A 122 -16.04 -4.02 -31.86
C THR A 122 -15.91 -5.54 -31.83
N ASN A 123 -15.95 -6.16 -30.66
CA ASN A 123 -15.88 -7.62 -30.43
C ASN A 123 -14.58 -8.27 -30.92
N TRP A 124 -13.52 -7.50 -31.09
CA TRP A 124 -12.27 -8.06 -31.61
C TRP A 124 -11.47 -8.78 -30.53
N ILE A 125 -11.59 -8.38 -29.26
CA ILE A 125 -10.87 -9.05 -28.18
C ILE A 125 -11.30 -10.51 -28.13
N PHE A 126 -12.61 -10.78 -28.22
CA PHE A 126 -13.13 -12.13 -28.30
C PHE A 126 -12.62 -12.89 -29.54
N GLU A 127 -12.67 -12.26 -30.72
CA GLU A 127 -12.14 -12.86 -31.96
C GLU A 127 -10.66 -13.19 -31.87
N LEU A 128 -9.87 -12.29 -31.29
CA LEU A 128 -8.43 -12.44 -31.11
C LEU A 128 -8.13 -13.63 -30.20
N LEU A 129 -8.83 -13.75 -29.08
CA LEU A 129 -8.66 -14.89 -28.17
C LEU A 129 -8.98 -16.22 -28.84
N ASN A 130 -10.07 -16.27 -29.62
CA ASN A 130 -10.45 -17.46 -30.37
C ASN A 130 -9.41 -17.78 -31.48
N GLN A 131 -8.88 -16.76 -32.16
CA GLN A 131 -7.82 -16.94 -33.16
C GLN A 131 -6.54 -17.49 -32.51
N CYS A 132 -6.13 -16.95 -31.36
CA CYS A 132 -4.94 -17.44 -30.65
C CYS A 132 -5.07 -18.90 -30.19
N GLN A 133 -6.28 -19.38 -29.92
CA GLN A 133 -6.55 -20.76 -29.52
C GLN A 133 -6.66 -21.75 -30.71
N THR A 134 -6.96 -21.26 -31.92
CA THR A 134 -7.22 -22.11 -33.10
C THR A 134 -6.03 -22.28 -34.04
N LEU A 135 -5.02 -21.40 -33.94
CA LEU A 135 -3.79 -21.48 -34.74
C LEU A 135 -2.88 -22.63 -34.29
N GLU A 136 -2.09 -23.19 -35.23
CA GLU A 136 -1.12 -24.25 -34.94
C GLU A 136 0.07 -23.71 -34.10
N GLY A 137 0.39 -24.37 -32.97
CA GLY A 137 1.54 -24.04 -32.11
C GLY A 137 1.15 -23.66 -30.66
N ASP A 138 2.12 -23.59 -29.74
CA ASP A 138 1.86 -23.14 -28.36
C ASP A 138 1.86 -21.61 -28.29
N ARG A 139 0.66 -21.02 -28.24
CA ARG A 139 0.43 -19.55 -28.18
C ARG A 139 0.09 -19.04 -26.79
N THR A 140 0.35 -19.85 -25.76
CA THR A 140 -0.06 -19.55 -24.38
C THR A 140 0.47 -18.19 -23.90
N ILE A 141 1.78 -17.96 -24.03
CA ILE A 141 2.43 -16.72 -23.54
C ILE A 141 1.86 -15.50 -24.26
N MET A 142 1.71 -15.59 -25.58
CA MET A 142 1.16 -14.50 -26.40
C MET A 142 -0.27 -14.14 -25.99
N THR A 143 -1.11 -15.15 -25.76
CA THR A 143 -2.50 -14.96 -25.34
C THR A 143 -2.57 -14.32 -23.95
N LEU A 144 -1.73 -14.76 -23.01
CA LEU A 144 -1.61 -14.15 -21.68
C LEU A 144 -1.19 -12.69 -21.76
N THR A 145 -0.17 -12.38 -22.56
CA THR A 145 0.30 -11.01 -22.73
C THR A 145 -0.79 -10.13 -23.32
N LEU A 146 -1.52 -10.58 -24.34
CA LEU A 146 -2.65 -9.84 -24.91
C LEU A 146 -3.74 -9.57 -23.86
N LEU A 147 -4.18 -10.61 -23.14
CA LEU A 147 -5.18 -10.49 -22.08
C LEU A 147 -4.76 -9.56 -20.95
N GLN A 148 -3.46 -9.47 -20.66
CA GLN A 148 -2.91 -8.57 -19.66
C GLN A 148 -2.87 -7.12 -20.16
N VAL A 149 -2.44 -6.86 -21.40
CA VAL A 149 -2.20 -5.48 -21.86
C VAL A 149 -3.48 -4.73 -22.25
N PHE A 150 -4.55 -5.42 -22.65
CA PHE A 150 -5.80 -4.74 -23.03
C PHE A 150 -6.40 -3.94 -21.87
N PRO A 151 -6.65 -4.51 -20.66
CA PRO A 151 -7.13 -3.73 -19.53
C PRO A 151 -6.18 -2.59 -19.15
N GLU A 152 -4.87 -2.83 -19.13
CA GLU A 152 -3.86 -1.82 -18.77
C GLU A 152 -3.88 -0.63 -19.74
N GLU A 153 -3.91 -0.87 -21.05
CA GLU A 153 -3.87 0.20 -22.04
C GLU A 153 -5.19 0.98 -22.12
N VAL A 154 -6.33 0.33 -21.85
CA VAL A 154 -7.64 1.02 -21.80
C VAL A 154 -7.66 2.10 -20.73
N GLU A 155 -6.95 1.93 -19.63
CA GLU A 155 -6.83 2.96 -18.59
C GLU A 155 -5.77 4.01 -18.93
N ASN A 156 -4.64 3.60 -19.51
CA ASN A 156 -3.46 4.47 -19.66
C ASN A 156 -3.41 5.28 -20.96
N ILE A 157 -4.11 4.86 -22.02
CA ILE A 157 -4.03 5.52 -23.33
C ILE A 157 -4.57 6.94 -23.25
N ARG A 158 -3.85 7.92 -23.82
CA ARG A 158 -4.29 9.34 -23.83
C ARG A 158 -5.09 9.67 -25.08
N GLY A 159 -6.01 10.63 -24.97
CA GLY A 159 -6.79 11.12 -26.12
C GLY A 159 -8.01 10.28 -26.49
N ILE A 160 -8.27 9.19 -25.76
CA ILE A 160 -9.48 8.37 -25.90
C ILE A 160 -10.56 8.88 -24.95
N GLY A 161 -11.75 9.12 -25.48
CA GLY A 161 -12.91 9.56 -24.72
C GLY A 161 -13.57 8.42 -23.93
N GLU A 162 -14.24 8.78 -22.83
CA GLU A 162 -14.78 7.81 -21.85
C GLU A 162 -15.76 6.81 -22.45
N ASN A 163 -16.62 7.24 -23.39
CA ASN A 163 -17.56 6.34 -24.07
C ASN A 163 -16.85 5.15 -24.75
N ARG A 164 -15.65 5.39 -25.33
CA ARG A 164 -14.88 4.31 -25.94
C ARG A 164 -14.25 3.41 -24.88
N ARG A 165 -13.75 3.96 -23.77
CA ARG A 165 -13.20 3.15 -22.66
C ARG A 165 -14.26 2.23 -22.09
N ILE A 166 -15.45 2.74 -21.81
CA ILE A 166 -16.60 1.95 -21.35
C ILE A 166 -16.88 0.81 -22.34
N ALA A 167 -16.96 1.08 -23.64
CA ALA A 167 -17.22 0.04 -24.63
C ALA A 167 -16.15 -1.08 -24.63
N ILE A 168 -14.87 -0.74 -24.45
CA ILE A 168 -13.81 -1.76 -24.35
C ILE A 168 -13.89 -2.53 -23.02
N ARG A 169 -14.15 -1.84 -21.90
CA ARG A 169 -14.31 -2.48 -20.59
C ARG A 169 -15.48 -3.47 -20.60
N GLU A 170 -16.58 -3.14 -21.27
CA GLU A 170 -17.74 -4.02 -21.42
C GLU A 170 -17.38 -5.26 -22.26
N GLU A 171 -16.61 -5.09 -23.32
CA GLU A 171 -16.14 -6.19 -24.16
C GLU A 171 -15.18 -7.13 -23.39
N LEU A 172 -14.24 -6.55 -22.62
CA LEU A 172 -13.34 -7.29 -21.74
C LEU A 172 -14.13 -8.07 -20.67
N ALA A 173 -15.11 -7.43 -20.04
CA ALA A 173 -15.99 -8.08 -19.07
C ALA A 173 -16.80 -9.21 -19.70
N GLY A 174 -17.22 -9.07 -20.96
CA GLY A 174 -17.85 -10.13 -21.74
C GLY A 174 -16.95 -11.35 -22.00
N CYS A 175 -15.63 -11.18 -21.89
CA CYS A 175 -14.64 -12.25 -22.07
C CYS A 175 -14.21 -12.92 -20.75
N GLU A 176 -14.82 -12.56 -19.61
CA GLU A 176 -14.49 -13.07 -18.27
C GLU A 176 -14.44 -14.60 -18.21
N GLN A 177 -15.53 -15.28 -18.54
CA GLN A 177 -15.62 -16.74 -18.41
C GLN A 177 -14.62 -17.49 -19.33
N PRO A 178 -14.50 -17.17 -20.64
CA PRO A 178 -13.45 -17.74 -21.49
C PRO A 178 -12.03 -17.50 -20.95
N MET A 179 -11.76 -16.29 -20.45
CA MET A 179 -10.46 -15.94 -19.86
C MET A 179 -10.16 -16.80 -18.63
N ILE A 180 -11.06 -16.86 -17.64
CA ILE A 180 -10.86 -17.66 -16.42
C ILE A 180 -10.65 -19.15 -16.76
N THR A 181 -11.39 -19.67 -17.73
CA THR A 181 -11.23 -21.05 -18.21
C THR A 181 -9.84 -21.27 -18.83
N PHE A 182 -9.40 -20.35 -19.68
CA PHE A 182 -8.07 -20.38 -20.29
C PHE A 182 -6.97 -20.33 -19.24
N LEU A 183 -7.02 -19.36 -18.31
CA LEU A 183 -6.06 -19.22 -17.22
C LEU A 183 -5.99 -20.49 -16.36
N SER A 184 -7.13 -21.10 -16.05
CA SER A 184 -7.20 -22.36 -15.29
C SER A 184 -6.50 -23.50 -16.03
N HIS A 185 -6.72 -23.62 -17.34
CA HIS A 185 -6.05 -24.63 -18.16
C HIS A 185 -4.52 -24.42 -18.23
N VAL A 186 -4.08 -23.17 -18.35
CA VAL A 186 -2.64 -22.83 -18.31
C VAL A 186 -2.04 -23.22 -16.97
N LEU A 187 -2.74 -22.95 -15.87
CA LEU A 187 -2.31 -23.29 -14.54
C LEU A 187 -2.16 -24.81 -14.37
N GLU A 188 -3.13 -25.60 -14.83
CA GLU A 188 -3.04 -27.07 -14.80
C GLU A 188 -1.85 -27.60 -15.60
N LYS A 189 -1.66 -27.08 -16.82
CA LYS A 189 -0.57 -27.49 -17.73
C LYS A 189 0.82 -27.12 -17.21
N PHE A 190 0.96 -25.97 -16.55
CA PHE A 190 2.25 -25.40 -16.15
C PHE A 190 2.40 -25.17 -14.63
N HIS A 191 1.71 -25.96 -13.81
CA HIS A 191 1.65 -25.79 -12.35
C HIS A 191 3.01 -25.74 -11.63
N ALA A 192 4.07 -26.32 -12.20
CA ALA A 192 5.43 -26.28 -11.64
C ALA A 192 6.32 -25.13 -12.18
N ASN A 193 5.85 -24.35 -13.16
CA ASN A 193 6.61 -23.28 -13.78
C ASN A 193 6.26 -21.92 -13.16
N ALA A 194 7.13 -21.43 -12.28
CA ALA A 194 6.92 -20.16 -11.58
C ALA A 194 6.75 -18.95 -12.50
N ASP A 195 7.43 -18.91 -13.66
CA ASP A 195 7.29 -17.81 -14.61
C ASP A 195 5.94 -17.82 -15.30
N MET A 196 5.41 -18.99 -15.60
CA MET A 196 4.05 -19.11 -16.15
C MET A 196 2.99 -18.74 -15.12
N LEU A 197 3.13 -19.19 -13.86
CA LEU A 197 2.23 -18.81 -12.78
C LEU A 197 2.21 -17.30 -12.58
N LYS A 198 3.37 -16.63 -12.58
CA LYS A 198 3.46 -15.16 -12.54
C LYS A 198 2.67 -14.51 -13.68
N ARG A 199 2.80 -15.00 -14.91
CA ARG A 199 2.06 -14.43 -16.06
C ARG A 199 0.55 -14.64 -15.92
N VAL A 200 0.12 -15.80 -15.43
CA VAL A 200 -1.30 -16.08 -15.16
C VAL A 200 -1.86 -15.13 -14.10
N PHE A 201 -1.14 -14.96 -12.98
CA PHE A 201 -1.59 -14.08 -11.89
C PHE A 201 -1.59 -12.60 -12.29
N LYS A 202 -0.57 -12.12 -13.01
CA LYS A 202 -0.56 -10.74 -13.55
C LYS A 202 -1.69 -10.48 -14.53
N CYS A 203 -1.96 -11.45 -15.41
CA CYS A 203 -3.10 -11.36 -16.32
C CYS A 203 -4.42 -11.23 -15.55
N LEU A 204 -4.62 -12.04 -14.52
CA LEU A 204 -5.83 -11.96 -13.69
C LEU A 204 -5.90 -10.64 -12.90
N GLU A 205 -4.80 -10.22 -12.27
CA GLU A 205 -4.68 -8.94 -11.55
C GLU A 205 -5.08 -7.75 -12.44
N SER A 206 -4.52 -7.66 -13.64
CA SER A 206 -4.86 -6.60 -14.62
C SER A 206 -6.35 -6.59 -14.99
N ASN A 207 -6.94 -7.78 -15.20
CA ASN A 207 -8.36 -7.87 -15.55
C ASN A 207 -9.28 -7.55 -14.37
N LEU A 208 -8.87 -7.84 -13.13
CA LEU A 208 -9.63 -7.48 -11.94
C LEU A 208 -9.78 -5.96 -11.78
N GLN A 209 -8.85 -5.14 -12.29
CA GLN A 209 -8.98 -3.68 -12.28
C GLN A 209 -10.18 -3.16 -13.12
N ASN A 210 -10.74 -3.99 -14.01
CA ASN A 210 -11.94 -3.64 -14.75
C ASN A 210 -13.19 -3.77 -13.87
N HIS A 211 -13.76 -2.62 -13.50
CA HIS A 211 -14.90 -2.55 -12.59
C HIS A 211 -16.20 -3.19 -13.11
N GLN A 212 -16.27 -3.47 -14.41
CA GLN A 212 -17.43 -4.11 -15.04
C GLN A 212 -17.31 -5.65 -15.07
N MET A 213 -16.13 -6.20 -14.75
CA MET A 213 -15.90 -7.64 -14.73
C MET A 213 -16.64 -8.29 -13.55
N ARG A 214 -17.40 -9.36 -13.85
CA ARG A 214 -18.02 -10.22 -12.83
C ARG A 214 -16.97 -11.14 -12.20
N THR A 215 -17.24 -11.62 -11.00
CA THR A 215 -16.26 -12.43 -10.24
C THR A 215 -16.76 -13.82 -9.89
N ASP A 216 -17.99 -14.20 -10.27
CA ASP A 216 -18.57 -15.52 -9.97
C ASP A 216 -17.74 -16.69 -10.51
N HIS A 217 -17.25 -16.60 -11.75
CA HIS A 217 -16.44 -17.68 -12.33
C HIS A 217 -15.06 -17.73 -11.68
N PHE A 218 -14.48 -16.57 -11.36
CA PHE A 218 -13.22 -16.52 -10.63
C PHE A 218 -13.35 -17.17 -9.23
N ALA A 219 -14.40 -16.82 -8.49
CA ALA A 219 -14.69 -17.34 -7.16
C ALA A 219 -14.78 -18.89 -7.13
N THR A 220 -15.32 -19.49 -8.19
CA THR A 220 -15.45 -20.96 -8.30
C THR A 220 -14.28 -21.65 -9.01
N SER A 221 -13.30 -20.89 -9.49
CA SER A 221 -12.18 -21.42 -10.28
C SER A 221 -11.07 -22.02 -9.40
N PRO A 222 -10.24 -22.93 -9.93
CA PRO A 222 -9.04 -23.40 -9.23
C PRO A 222 -7.96 -22.31 -9.08
N LEU A 223 -8.08 -21.17 -9.78
CA LEU A 223 -7.10 -20.08 -9.73
C LEU A 223 -6.96 -19.51 -8.32
N ILE A 224 -8.09 -19.22 -7.65
CA ILE A 224 -8.07 -18.64 -6.30
C ILE A 224 -7.40 -19.58 -5.31
N SER A 225 -7.69 -20.90 -5.39
CA SER A 225 -7.04 -21.90 -4.55
C SER A 225 -5.54 -22.00 -4.82
N SER A 226 -5.11 -21.89 -6.09
CA SER A 226 -3.69 -21.90 -6.42
C SER A 226 -2.96 -20.63 -5.94
N ILE A 227 -3.61 -19.47 -5.99
CA ILE A 227 -3.04 -18.21 -5.50
C ILE A 227 -2.83 -18.31 -3.98
N PHE A 228 -3.86 -18.72 -3.23
CA PHE A 228 -3.73 -18.94 -1.79
C PHE A 228 -2.71 -20.03 -1.45
N HIS A 229 -2.59 -21.09 -2.27
CA HIS A 229 -1.56 -22.12 -2.05
C HIS A 229 -0.14 -21.57 -2.19
N VAL A 230 0.10 -20.70 -3.17
CA VAL A 230 1.41 -20.03 -3.34
C VAL A 230 1.70 -19.11 -2.15
N ILE A 231 0.72 -18.34 -1.69
CA ILE A 231 0.87 -17.42 -0.54
C ILE A 231 1.07 -18.20 0.77
N ALA A 232 0.35 -19.30 0.97
CA ALA A 232 0.45 -20.10 2.18
C ALA A 232 1.76 -20.90 2.28
N SER A 233 2.51 -21.03 1.18
CA SER A 233 3.71 -21.86 1.11
C SER A 233 4.96 -21.05 1.48
N ILE A 234 5.34 -21.09 2.75
CA ILE A 234 6.55 -20.45 3.27
C ILE A 234 7.76 -21.37 3.02
N ASP A 235 8.20 -21.46 1.76
CA ASP A 235 9.35 -22.26 1.33
C ASP A 235 10.25 -21.45 0.38
N PRO A 236 11.55 -21.26 0.66
CA PRO A 236 12.51 -20.58 -0.23
C PRO A 236 12.50 -21.05 -1.70
N ALA A 237 12.01 -22.25 -2.01
CA ALA A 237 11.83 -22.75 -3.36
C ALA A 237 10.83 -21.91 -4.20
N ILE A 238 9.88 -21.23 -3.55
CA ILE A 238 8.94 -20.31 -4.20
C ILE A 238 9.60 -18.93 -4.31
N PRO A 239 9.86 -18.42 -5.53
CA PRO A 239 10.49 -17.11 -5.69
C PRO A 239 9.67 -15.99 -5.04
N SER A 240 10.32 -15.05 -4.34
CA SER A 240 9.64 -13.90 -3.71
C SER A 240 8.78 -13.12 -4.72
N SER A 241 9.26 -12.94 -5.96
CA SER A 241 8.48 -12.29 -7.03
C SER A 241 7.16 -13.00 -7.39
N LEU A 242 7.10 -14.34 -7.26
CA LEU A 242 5.86 -15.10 -7.48
C LEU A 242 4.91 -14.91 -6.31
N HIS A 243 5.42 -14.95 -5.08
CA HIS A 243 4.64 -14.68 -3.87
C HIS A 243 4.05 -13.28 -3.88
N GLU A 244 4.84 -12.27 -4.23
CA GLU A 244 4.39 -10.87 -4.41
C GLU A 244 3.32 -10.75 -5.49
N THR A 245 3.50 -11.39 -6.64
CA THR A 245 2.49 -11.37 -7.72
C THR A 245 1.17 -12.03 -7.26
N ALA A 246 1.25 -13.15 -6.53
CA ALA A 246 0.07 -13.81 -5.96
C ALA A 246 -0.64 -12.88 -4.94
N THR A 247 0.14 -12.18 -4.12
CA THR A 247 -0.34 -11.20 -3.15
C THR A 247 -1.08 -10.04 -3.83
N ASN A 248 -0.49 -9.44 -4.86
CA ASN A 248 -1.12 -8.36 -5.64
C ASN A 248 -2.44 -8.81 -6.28
N CYS A 249 -2.53 -10.07 -6.70
CA CYS A 249 -3.77 -10.62 -7.25
C CYS A 249 -4.90 -10.71 -6.19
N ILE A 250 -4.58 -11.12 -4.95
CA ILE A 250 -5.57 -11.12 -3.86
C ILE A 250 -5.94 -9.69 -3.45
N VAL A 251 -4.99 -8.78 -3.36
CA VAL A 251 -5.25 -7.35 -3.10
C VAL A 251 -6.15 -6.74 -4.18
N ALA A 252 -5.88 -7.03 -5.46
CA ALA A 252 -6.75 -6.61 -6.56
C ALA A 252 -8.16 -7.21 -6.45
N ALA A 253 -8.29 -8.45 -5.98
CA ALA A 253 -9.58 -9.09 -5.76
C ALA A 253 -10.33 -8.49 -4.55
N LEU A 254 -9.60 -8.03 -3.52
CA LEU A 254 -10.13 -7.35 -2.34
C LEU A 254 -10.80 -6.02 -2.70
N TYR A 255 -10.15 -5.19 -3.52
CA TYR A 255 -10.78 -3.96 -4.06
C TYR A 255 -12.10 -4.21 -4.80
N ARG A 256 -12.29 -5.40 -5.38
CA ARG A 256 -13.55 -5.75 -6.06
C ARG A 256 -14.65 -6.12 -5.09
N VAL A 257 -14.31 -6.73 -3.95
CA VAL A 257 -15.32 -7.15 -2.97
C VAL A 257 -15.74 -6.04 -2.02
N GLU A 258 -15.18 -4.82 -2.12
CA GLU A 258 -15.77 -3.63 -1.46
C GLU A 258 -17.27 -3.48 -1.81
N ASP A 259 -17.64 -3.76 -3.07
CA ASP A 259 -19.05 -3.94 -3.47
C ASP A 259 -19.50 -5.39 -3.23
N ILE A 260 -19.77 -5.71 -1.96
CA ILE A 260 -20.20 -7.04 -1.53
C ILE A 260 -21.52 -7.46 -2.21
N ASP A 261 -22.41 -6.51 -2.49
CA ASP A 261 -23.70 -6.81 -3.13
C ASP A 261 -23.50 -7.42 -4.53
N SER A 262 -22.52 -6.90 -5.27
CA SER A 262 -22.15 -7.42 -6.60
C SER A 262 -21.22 -8.63 -6.55
N HIS A 263 -20.40 -8.78 -5.49
CA HIS A 263 -19.27 -9.72 -5.45
C HIS A 263 -19.27 -10.67 -4.24
N GLY A 264 -20.41 -10.89 -3.58
CA GLY A 264 -20.51 -11.62 -2.30
C GLY A 264 -19.90 -13.03 -2.27
N LYS A 265 -20.04 -13.82 -3.34
CA LYS A 265 -19.40 -15.17 -3.40
C LYS A 265 -17.88 -15.08 -3.38
N LEU A 266 -17.32 -14.08 -4.05
CA LEU A 266 -15.87 -13.86 -4.02
C LEU A 266 -15.44 -13.41 -2.63
N ALA A 267 -16.22 -12.52 -1.98
CA ALA A 267 -15.96 -12.04 -0.63
C ALA A 267 -15.87 -13.21 0.38
N GLU A 268 -16.84 -14.13 0.37
CA GLU A 268 -16.84 -15.30 1.26
C GLU A 268 -15.61 -16.19 1.07
N ILE A 269 -15.21 -16.44 -0.19
CA ILE A 269 -14.08 -17.32 -0.50
C ILE A 269 -12.75 -16.66 -0.16
N ILE A 270 -12.59 -15.36 -0.47
CA ILE A 270 -11.40 -14.60 -0.09
C ILE A 270 -11.28 -14.57 1.42
N HIS A 271 -12.33 -14.18 2.15
CA HIS A 271 -12.33 -14.13 3.60
C HIS A 271 -11.87 -15.45 4.21
N ARG A 272 -12.44 -16.57 3.77
CA ARG A 272 -12.05 -17.90 4.24
C ARG A 272 -10.59 -18.24 3.90
N GLY A 273 -10.12 -17.85 2.72
CA GLY A 273 -8.73 -17.99 2.31
C GLY A 273 -7.78 -17.19 3.20
N VAL A 274 -8.14 -15.93 3.51
CA VAL A 274 -7.34 -15.04 4.36
C VAL A 274 -7.24 -15.57 5.78
N ILE A 275 -8.33 -16.06 6.38
CA ILE A 275 -8.29 -16.69 7.71
C ILE A 275 -7.33 -17.91 7.72
N SER A 276 -7.21 -18.64 6.60
CA SER A 276 -6.27 -19.76 6.51
C SER A 276 -4.79 -19.35 6.47
N LEU A 277 -4.49 -18.06 6.22
CA LEU A 277 -3.13 -17.53 6.18
C LEU A 277 -2.56 -17.17 7.57
N ILE A 278 -3.35 -17.28 8.65
CA ILE A 278 -2.85 -17.06 10.03
C ILE A 278 -1.67 -17.98 10.35
N GLY A 279 -1.77 -19.27 10.01
CA GLY A 279 -0.69 -20.24 10.22
C GLY A 279 0.56 -19.91 9.39
N PRO A 280 0.44 -19.71 8.06
CA PRO A 280 1.53 -19.22 7.22
C PRO A 280 2.20 -17.93 7.70
N PHE A 281 1.43 -16.95 8.19
CA PHE A 281 1.99 -15.72 8.77
C PHE A 281 2.90 -16.01 9.97
N GLN A 282 2.41 -16.82 10.90
CA GLN A 282 3.19 -17.24 12.08
C GLN A 282 4.42 -18.07 11.70
N GLN A 283 4.32 -18.88 10.65
CA GLN A 283 5.46 -19.61 10.13
C GLN A 283 6.51 -18.66 9.53
N ALA A 284 6.10 -17.66 8.74
CA ALA A 284 6.98 -16.64 8.19
C ALA A 284 7.68 -15.84 9.30
N GLN A 285 6.98 -15.53 10.39
CA GLN A 285 7.56 -14.93 11.59
C GLN A 285 8.66 -15.81 12.21
N GLN A 286 8.41 -17.12 12.35
CA GLN A 286 9.37 -18.04 12.98
C GLN A 286 10.65 -18.24 12.16
N VAL A 287 10.56 -18.13 10.83
CA VAL A 287 11.72 -18.27 9.94
C VAL A 287 12.32 -16.92 9.51
N GLU A 288 11.81 -15.80 10.07
CA GLU A 288 12.25 -14.43 9.78
C GLU A 288 12.21 -14.07 8.28
N ASP A 289 11.19 -14.56 7.56
CA ASP A 289 10.96 -14.26 6.13
C ASP A 289 10.13 -12.97 6.00
N LEU A 290 10.81 -11.82 6.14
CA LEU A 290 10.19 -10.49 6.14
C LEU A 290 9.41 -10.18 4.85
N ASP A 291 9.92 -10.60 3.69
CA ASP A 291 9.27 -10.38 2.40
C ASP A 291 7.87 -11.02 2.36
N ARG A 292 7.76 -12.28 2.80
CA ARG A 292 6.47 -12.99 2.81
C ARG A 292 5.57 -12.51 3.93
N LEU A 293 6.15 -12.16 5.06
CA LEU A 293 5.44 -11.61 6.20
C LEU A 293 4.76 -10.28 5.82
N GLN A 294 5.47 -9.34 5.19
CA GLN A 294 4.91 -8.09 4.68
C GLN A 294 3.81 -8.34 3.65
N ASN A 295 4.00 -9.29 2.74
CA ASN A 295 2.99 -9.66 1.76
C ASN A 295 1.68 -10.18 2.39
N ILE A 296 1.78 -11.06 3.39
CA ILE A 296 0.59 -11.57 4.10
C ILE A 296 -0.05 -10.47 4.97
N ALA A 297 0.76 -9.62 5.61
CA ALA A 297 0.28 -8.46 6.36
C ALA A 297 -0.53 -7.51 5.47
N ARG A 298 -0.06 -7.23 4.24
CA ARG A 298 -0.81 -6.45 3.23
C ARG A 298 -2.19 -7.05 2.96
N ILE A 299 -2.27 -8.37 2.82
CA ILE A 299 -3.55 -9.06 2.61
C ILE A 299 -4.46 -8.89 3.83
N PHE A 300 -3.94 -9.04 5.05
CA PHE A 300 -4.72 -8.85 6.27
C PHE A 300 -5.28 -7.44 6.39
N VAL A 301 -4.43 -6.42 6.21
CA VAL A 301 -4.84 -5.02 6.25
C VAL A 301 -5.91 -4.74 5.19
N GLU A 302 -5.64 -5.11 3.93
CA GLU A 302 -6.57 -4.86 2.82
C GLU A 302 -7.90 -5.62 3.00
N THR A 303 -7.88 -6.80 3.64
CA THR A 303 -9.10 -7.56 3.93
C THR A 303 -10.00 -6.81 4.90
N VAL A 304 -9.42 -6.27 5.98
CA VAL A 304 -10.20 -5.47 6.93
C VAL A 304 -10.63 -4.16 6.30
N GLU A 305 -9.78 -3.55 5.47
CA GLU A 305 -10.08 -2.32 4.73
C GLU A 305 -11.23 -2.50 3.72
N SER A 306 -11.33 -3.68 3.10
CA SER A 306 -12.42 -3.98 2.15
C SER A 306 -13.75 -4.30 2.84
N PHE A 307 -13.71 -4.75 4.09
CA PHE A 307 -14.87 -5.26 4.82
C PHE A 307 -15.25 -4.44 6.06
N TYR A 308 -14.60 -3.30 6.32
CA TYR A 308 -14.78 -2.54 7.58
C TYR A 308 -16.26 -2.18 7.82
N VAL A 309 -17.00 -1.80 6.77
CA VAL A 309 -18.43 -1.47 6.88
C VAL A 309 -19.22 -2.67 7.39
N GLN A 310 -19.01 -3.86 6.83
CA GLN A 310 -19.71 -5.07 7.23
C GLN A 310 -19.26 -5.59 8.58
N ILE A 311 -17.97 -5.49 8.89
CA ILE A 311 -17.43 -5.83 10.22
C ILE A 311 -18.07 -4.94 11.29
N VAL A 312 -18.15 -3.63 11.05
CA VAL A 312 -18.77 -2.68 11.98
C VAL A 312 -20.28 -2.87 12.07
N ASN A 313 -20.98 -3.14 10.96
CA ASN A 313 -22.43 -3.29 10.94
C ASN A 313 -22.93 -4.62 11.54
N GLU A 314 -22.19 -5.72 11.33
CA GLU A 314 -22.62 -7.06 11.76
C GLU A 314 -22.01 -7.46 13.10
N ALA A 315 -20.76 -7.08 13.37
CA ALA A 315 -19.98 -7.48 14.55
C ALA A 315 -20.12 -8.98 14.85
N HIS A 316 -19.98 -9.82 13.81
CA HIS A 316 -20.34 -11.22 13.87
C HIS A 316 -19.26 -12.04 14.64
N PRO A 317 -19.64 -12.97 15.54
CA PRO A 317 -18.68 -13.73 16.33
C PRO A 317 -18.06 -14.92 15.58
N ASP A 318 -18.70 -15.43 14.52
CA ASP A 318 -18.15 -16.51 13.70
C ASP A 318 -16.94 -16.00 12.88
N PRO A 319 -15.73 -16.59 13.04
CA PRO A 319 -14.54 -16.22 12.27
C PRO A 319 -14.67 -16.38 10.77
N HIS A 320 -15.60 -17.21 10.29
CA HIS A 320 -15.77 -17.48 8.86
C HIS A 320 -16.76 -16.53 8.17
N SER A 321 -17.46 -15.65 8.90
CA SER A 321 -18.31 -14.62 8.30
C SER A 321 -17.47 -13.43 7.83
N VAL A 322 -17.85 -12.80 6.71
CA VAL A 322 -17.15 -11.62 6.18
C VAL A 322 -17.20 -10.44 7.18
N GLY A 323 -18.33 -10.26 7.88
CA GLY A 323 -18.49 -9.26 8.94
C GLY A 323 -17.96 -9.68 10.32
N SER A 324 -16.94 -10.56 10.36
CA SER A 324 -16.45 -11.12 11.62
C SER A 324 -15.56 -10.17 12.42
N LEU A 325 -15.70 -10.19 13.74
CA LEU A 325 -14.76 -9.55 14.66
C LEU A 325 -13.37 -10.23 14.66
N ALA A 326 -13.25 -11.46 14.17
CA ALA A 326 -11.96 -12.14 14.02
C ALA A 326 -11.00 -11.41 13.07
N CYS A 327 -11.52 -10.52 12.19
CA CYS A 327 -10.70 -9.66 11.36
C CYS A 327 -9.78 -8.73 12.19
N PHE A 328 -10.21 -8.31 13.37
CA PHE A 328 -9.35 -7.52 14.27
C PHE A 328 -8.18 -8.35 14.81
N ASP A 329 -8.36 -9.66 15.02
CA ASP A 329 -7.25 -10.53 15.43
C ASP A 329 -6.18 -10.63 14.33
N LEU A 330 -6.54 -10.44 13.06
CA LEU A 330 -5.56 -10.32 11.96
C LEU A 330 -4.72 -9.05 12.10
N LEU A 331 -5.36 -7.89 12.33
CA LEU A 331 -4.64 -6.62 12.53
C LEU A 331 -3.74 -6.69 13.77
N LEU A 332 -4.23 -7.27 14.86
CA LEU A 332 -3.45 -7.42 16.09
C LEU A 332 -2.28 -8.40 15.92
N LEU A 333 -2.43 -9.43 15.09
CA LEU A 333 -1.35 -10.34 14.76
C LEU A 333 -0.22 -9.63 13.99
N VAL A 334 -0.57 -8.71 13.08
CA VAL A 334 0.39 -7.83 12.39
C VAL A 334 1.02 -6.85 13.38
N ALA A 335 0.20 -6.17 14.19
CA ALA A 335 0.63 -5.18 15.16
C ALA A 335 1.55 -5.76 16.26
N GLY A 336 1.41 -7.03 16.58
CA GLY A 336 2.22 -7.73 17.58
C GLY A 336 3.61 -8.14 17.10
N HIS A 337 3.95 -7.97 15.82
CA HIS A 337 5.33 -8.18 15.34
C HIS A 337 6.25 -7.08 15.87
N HIS A 338 7.56 -7.33 15.99
CA HIS A 338 8.53 -6.38 16.54
C HIS A 338 8.94 -5.26 15.56
N ASP A 339 8.72 -5.47 14.26
CA ASP A 339 8.98 -4.48 13.22
C ASP A 339 7.81 -3.48 13.14
N TRP A 340 8.10 -2.21 13.45
CA TRP A 340 7.11 -1.14 13.47
C TRP A 340 6.57 -0.79 12.07
N SER A 341 7.28 -1.15 10.99
CA SER A 341 6.79 -0.93 9.63
C SER A 341 5.50 -1.70 9.35
N LEU A 342 5.25 -2.81 10.06
CA LEU A 342 4.06 -3.63 9.90
C LEU A 342 2.85 -3.07 10.64
N ILE A 343 3.03 -2.62 11.89
CA ILE A 343 1.92 -2.00 12.64
C ILE A 343 1.48 -0.70 11.97
N GLU A 344 2.41 0.06 11.38
CA GLU A 344 2.12 1.28 10.63
C GLU A 344 1.13 1.02 9.47
N MET A 345 1.21 -0.14 8.81
CA MET A 345 0.28 -0.52 7.74
C MET A 345 -1.18 -0.58 8.22
N THR A 346 -1.41 -0.78 9.52
CA THR A 346 -2.75 -0.92 10.09
C THR A 346 -3.41 0.42 10.43
N PHE A 347 -2.69 1.55 10.41
CA PHE A 347 -3.20 2.82 10.94
C PHE A 347 -4.42 3.33 10.16
N ASN A 348 -4.35 3.33 8.84
CA ASN A 348 -5.44 3.83 8.00
C ASN A 348 -6.74 3.00 8.17
N VAL A 349 -6.63 1.67 8.35
CA VAL A 349 -7.83 0.85 8.57
C VAL A 349 -8.45 1.07 9.95
N TRP A 350 -7.64 1.34 10.98
CA TRP A 350 -8.15 1.75 12.29
C TRP A 350 -8.87 3.10 12.25
N TYR A 351 -8.36 4.06 11.48
CA TYR A 351 -9.05 5.32 11.22
C TYR A 351 -10.42 5.08 10.58
N ARG A 352 -10.50 4.30 9.48
CA ARG A 352 -11.76 4.01 8.78
C ARG A 352 -12.78 3.27 9.65
N ILE A 353 -12.33 2.29 10.43
CA ILE A 353 -13.18 1.58 11.38
C ILE A 353 -13.76 2.54 12.41
N THR A 354 -12.94 3.45 12.94
CA THR A 354 -13.39 4.41 13.95
C THR A 354 -14.37 5.41 13.35
N GLU A 355 -14.13 5.90 12.13
CA GLU A 355 -15.07 6.75 11.40
C GLU A 355 -16.44 6.08 11.19
N GLU A 356 -16.45 4.78 10.84
CA GLU A 356 -17.69 4.02 10.69
C GLU A 356 -18.37 3.79 12.05
N LEU A 357 -17.62 3.46 13.09
CA LEU A 357 -18.15 3.28 14.45
C LEU A 357 -18.71 4.58 15.04
N PHE A 358 -18.15 5.73 14.68
CA PHE A 358 -18.63 7.03 15.16
C PHE A 358 -20.07 7.34 14.73
N LYS A 359 -20.59 6.64 13.71
CA LYS A 359 -21.99 6.74 13.28
C LYS A 359 -22.97 6.08 14.25
N TYR A 360 -22.48 5.28 15.21
CA TYR A 360 -23.26 4.58 16.21
C TYR A 360 -23.23 5.32 17.55
N ASP A 361 -24.40 5.55 18.14
CA ASP A 361 -24.58 6.23 19.44
C ASP A 361 -24.81 5.24 20.60
N ASP A 362 -24.52 3.94 20.39
CA ASP A 362 -24.71 2.88 21.39
C ASP A 362 -23.37 2.42 21.97
N ASP A 363 -23.07 2.88 23.17
CA ASP A 363 -21.85 2.52 23.90
C ASP A 363 -21.71 1.01 24.17
N GLN A 364 -22.83 0.30 24.37
CA GLN A 364 -22.78 -1.17 24.55
C GLN A 364 -22.37 -1.87 23.26
N TYR A 365 -22.77 -1.31 22.11
CA TYR A 365 -22.38 -1.80 20.80
C TYR A 365 -20.90 -1.55 20.54
N ILE A 366 -20.43 -0.31 20.74
CA ILE A 366 -19.00 0.07 20.64
C ILE A 366 -18.16 -0.79 21.60
N GLY A 367 -18.72 -1.14 22.76
CA GLY A 367 -18.13 -2.03 23.75
C GLY A 367 -17.62 -3.38 23.22
N LYS A 368 -18.17 -3.88 22.10
CA LYS A 368 -17.70 -5.12 21.45
C LYS A 368 -16.30 -4.98 20.84
N PHE A 369 -15.91 -3.77 20.45
CA PHE A 369 -14.65 -3.46 19.78
C PHE A 369 -13.53 -3.06 20.76
N ARG A 370 -13.91 -2.62 21.98
CA ARG A 370 -12.99 -2.20 23.04
C ARG A 370 -11.82 -3.16 23.29
N PRO A 371 -12.00 -4.49 23.42
CA PRO A 371 -10.88 -5.38 23.71
C PRO A 371 -9.80 -5.41 22.61
N TYR A 372 -10.19 -5.11 21.37
CA TYR A 372 -9.26 -5.06 20.24
C TYR A 372 -8.51 -3.72 20.22
N ALA A 373 -9.21 -2.62 20.42
CA ALA A 373 -8.59 -1.29 20.53
C ALA A 373 -7.63 -1.20 21.72
N GLU A 374 -7.99 -1.76 22.88
CA GLU A 374 -7.11 -1.83 24.06
C GLU A 374 -5.79 -2.58 23.76
N LYS A 375 -5.88 -3.72 23.06
CA LYS A 375 -4.69 -4.48 22.64
C LYS A 375 -3.85 -3.72 21.60
N PHE A 376 -4.49 -3.02 20.67
CA PHE A 376 -3.78 -2.23 19.67
C PHE A 376 -3.01 -1.06 20.31
N ILE A 377 -3.63 -0.35 21.26
CA ILE A 377 -2.94 0.67 22.08
C ILE A 377 -1.76 0.05 22.83
N GLN A 378 -1.92 -1.16 23.37
CA GLN A 378 -0.82 -1.86 24.01
C GLN A 378 0.32 -2.19 23.02
N CYS A 379 0.02 -2.58 21.78
CA CYS A 379 1.04 -2.75 20.75
C CYS A 379 1.77 -1.42 20.44
N LEU A 380 1.03 -0.32 20.29
CA LEU A 380 1.64 1.00 20.08
C LEU A 380 2.54 1.43 21.24
N TYR A 381 2.10 1.17 22.48
CA TYR A 381 2.94 1.36 23.66
C TYR A 381 4.27 0.57 23.56
N GLU A 382 4.26 -0.67 23.09
CA GLU A 382 5.49 -1.45 22.91
C GLU A 382 6.37 -0.90 21.77
N HIS A 383 5.77 -0.53 20.64
CA HIS A 383 6.48 -0.02 19.45
C HIS A 383 7.05 1.39 19.62
N CYS A 384 6.46 2.21 20.48
CA CYS A 384 6.93 3.58 20.71
C CYS A 384 8.05 3.67 21.76
N LYS A 385 8.48 2.54 22.37
CA LYS A 385 9.62 2.53 23.31
C LYS A 385 10.89 2.95 22.58
N MET A 386 11.63 3.87 23.19
CA MET A 386 12.97 4.24 22.74
C MET A 386 13.98 3.13 23.04
N ASP A 387 15.14 3.14 22.38
CA ASP A 387 16.21 2.21 22.73
C ASP A 387 16.72 2.52 24.15
N SER A 388 16.91 1.47 24.94
CA SER A 388 17.40 1.58 26.31
C SER A 388 18.80 2.20 26.39
N ASP A 389 19.59 2.11 25.31
CA ASP A 389 20.94 2.67 25.23
C ASP A 389 20.96 4.19 24.95
N ASP A 390 19.85 4.78 24.48
CA ASP A 390 19.72 6.19 24.07
C ASP A 390 19.39 7.12 25.27
N VAL A 391 20.00 6.86 26.42
CA VAL A 391 19.67 7.53 27.71
C VAL A 391 19.90 9.04 27.68
N ASP A 392 20.93 9.49 26.97
CA ASP A 392 21.36 10.90 26.94
C ASP A 392 20.80 11.66 25.71
N ASP A 393 20.14 10.96 24.79
CA ASP A 393 19.68 11.53 23.53
C ASP A 393 18.24 12.04 23.64
N ILE A 394 17.97 13.15 22.95
CA ILE A 394 16.61 13.63 22.70
C ILE A 394 16.22 13.12 21.32
N LEU A 395 15.02 12.57 21.21
CA LEU A 395 14.49 12.07 19.96
C LEU A 395 14.50 13.17 18.89
N ASP A 396 15.14 12.90 17.75
CA ASP A 396 15.02 13.73 16.56
C ASP A 396 13.66 13.47 15.89
N GLU A 397 12.77 14.45 15.95
CA GLU A 397 11.45 14.37 15.33
C GLU A 397 11.50 14.16 13.80
N SER A 398 12.61 14.51 13.15
CA SER A 398 12.81 14.30 11.71
C SER A 398 13.42 12.94 11.35
N SER A 399 13.71 12.10 12.34
CA SER A 399 14.15 10.72 12.12
C SER A 399 12.99 9.82 11.68
N GLU A 400 13.30 8.69 11.03
CA GLU A 400 12.27 7.70 10.64
C GLU A 400 11.42 7.23 11.84
N PHE A 401 12.05 7.05 13.01
CA PHE A 401 11.35 6.68 14.23
C PHE A 401 10.52 7.84 14.81
N GLY A 402 11.02 9.07 14.70
CA GLY A 402 10.26 10.29 15.05
C GLY A 402 8.99 10.43 14.20
N GLU A 403 9.10 10.26 12.88
CA GLU A 403 7.97 10.24 11.96
C GLU A 403 6.99 9.11 12.27
N PHE A 404 7.49 7.90 12.59
CA PHE A 404 6.66 6.80 13.04
C PHE A 404 5.89 7.14 14.32
N ARG A 405 6.56 7.71 15.34
CA ARG A 405 5.92 8.13 16.59
C ARG A 405 4.86 9.21 16.35
N ALA A 406 5.09 10.15 15.44
CA ALA A 406 4.08 11.13 15.04
C ALA A 406 2.82 10.47 14.44
N LYS A 407 3.00 9.50 13.52
CA LYS A 407 1.88 8.71 12.97
C LYS A 407 1.17 7.87 14.04
N ALA A 408 1.92 7.31 15.00
CA ALA A 408 1.34 6.58 16.12
C ALA A 408 0.48 7.48 17.03
N VAL A 409 0.83 8.76 17.21
CA VAL A 409 -0.03 9.73 17.93
C VAL A 409 -1.38 9.90 17.21
N GLU A 410 -1.38 10.02 15.88
CA GLU A 410 -2.61 10.10 15.09
C GLU A 410 -3.44 8.82 15.27
N ALA A 411 -2.83 7.65 15.12
CA ALA A 411 -3.51 6.36 15.31
C ALA A 411 -4.08 6.19 16.73
N LEU A 412 -3.36 6.64 17.77
CA LEU A 412 -3.84 6.63 19.16
C LEU A 412 -5.07 7.52 19.33
N ARG A 413 -5.07 8.71 18.73
CA ARG A 413 -6.20 9.66 18.77
C ARG A 413 -7.42 9.13 18.05
N ASP A 414 -7.23 8.38 16.97
CA ASP A 414 -8.33 7.73 16.27
C ASP A 414 -8.98 6.65 17.17
N VAL A 415 -8.18 5.73 17.72
CA VAL A 415 -8.73 4.57 18.45
C VAL A 415 -9.18 4.87 19.88
N VAL A 416 -8.70 5.96 20.50
CA VAL A 416 -9.05 6.29 21.90
C VAL A 416 -10.54 6.52 22.10
N PHE A 417 -11.26 6.97 21.06
CA PHE A 417 -12.71 7.08 21.06
C PHE A 417 -13.39 5.76 21.48
N ILE A 418 -12.91 4.62 20.97
CA ILE A 418 -13.49 3.30 21.25
C ILE A 418 -13.30 2.92 22.73
N VAL A 419 -12.13 3.18 23.30
CA VAL A 419 -11.74 2.76 24.65
C VAL A 419 -12.18 3.74 25.74
N ASN A 420 -12.30 5.03 25.39
CA ASN A 420 -12.34 6.20 26.27
C ASN A 420 -10.95 6.62 26.82
N SER A 421 -10.65 7.92 26.75
CA SER A 421 -9.43 8.57 27.25
C SER A 421 -9.11 8.22 28.70
N ASP A 422 -10.10 8.23 29.59
CA ASP A 422 -9.95 7.88 31.02
C ASP A 422 -9.40 6.46 31.19
N LYS A 423 -9.94 5.52 30.40
CA LYS A 423 -9.55 4.12 30.46
C LYS A 423 -8.14 3.91 29.88
N CYS A 424 -7.79 4.62 28.81
CA CYS A 424 -6.44 4.62 28.24
C CYS A 424 -5.40 5.11 29.27
N ILE A 425 -5.68 6.23 29.94
CA ILE A 425 -4.83 6.78 31.02
C ILE A 425 -4.71 5.77 32.16
N GLN A 426 -5.82 5.14 32.59
CA GLN A 426 -5.78 4.10 33.62
C GLN A 426 -4.88 2.93 33.23
N MET A 427 -4.94 2.47 31.97
CA MET A 427 -4.08 1.39 31.47
C MET A 427 -2.61 1.76 31.50
N MET A 428 -2.26 2.96 31.04
CA MET A 428 -0.87 3.43 31.04
C MET A 428 -0.37 3.72 32.46
N HIS A 429 -1.22 4.19 33.37
CA HIS A 429 -0.87 4.42 34.77
C HIS A 429 -0.53 3.10 35.48
N GLN A 430 -1.31 2.05 35.20
CA GLN A 430 -1.02 0.71 35.69
C GLN A 430 0.36 0.20 35.20
N LYS A 431 0.74 0.51 33.95
CA LYS A 431 2.09 0.21 33.43
C LYS A 431 3.18 0.96 34.18
N LEU A 432 3.00 2.26 34.45
CA LEU A 432 3.95 3.04 35.25
C LEU A 432 4.16 2.45 36.65
N ILE A 433 3.08 2.09 37.36
CA ILE A 433 3.18 1.45 38.67
C ILE A 433 3.95 0.13 38.59
N GLU A 434 3.63 -0.71 37.60
CA GLU A 434 4.32 -1.98 37.36
C GLU A 434 5.83 -1.77 37.13
N CYS A 435 6.22 -0.76 36.34
CA CYS A 435 7.63 -0.41 36.11
C CYS A 435 8.31 0.07 37.41
N CYS A 436 7.66 0.92 38.19
CA CYS A 436 8.20 1.41 39.47
C CYS A 436 8.42 0.29 40.51
N HIS A 437 7.70 -0.83 40.41
CA HIS A 437 7.82 -1.97 41.32
C HIS A 437 8.92 -2.97 40.90
N ARG A 438 9.51 -2.84 39.71
CA ARG A 438 10.61 -3.70 39.24
C ARG A 438 11.94 -3.21 39.82
N GLU A 439 12.83 -4.15 40.17
CA GLU A 439 14.15 -3.83 40.75
C GLU A 439 15.05 -3.01 39.80
N ASN A 440 14.86 -3.18 38.48
CA ASN A 440 15.49 -2.39 37.43
C ASN A 440 14.39 -1.67 36.64
N ALA A 441 13.97 -0.50 37.10
CA ALA A 441 12.98 0.30 36.39
C ALA A 441 13.56 0.82 35.06
N SER A 442 12.90 0.44 33.97
CA SER A 442 13.16 0.84 32.59
C SER A 442 12.58 2.22 32.33
N TRP A 443 13.43 3.18 31.97
CA TRP A 443 13.01 4.55 31.71
C TRP A 443 12.21 4.64 30.41
N GLU A 444 12.56 3.81 29.42
CA GLU A 444 11.93 3.70 28.11
C GLU A 444 10.49 3.17 28.19
N GLU A 445 10.23 2.25 29.13
CA GLU A 445 8.86 1.78 29.41
C GLU A 445 8.01 2.87 30.07
N SER A 446 8.63 3.72 30.90
CA SER A 446 7.95 4.83 31.57
C SER A 446 7.69 5.97 30.59
N GLU A 447 8.68 6.28 29.74
CA GLU A 447 8.59 7.29 28.69
C GLU A 447 7.48 6.93 27.70
N SER A 448 7.44 5.70 27.19
CA SER A 448 6.40 5.28 26.25
C SER A 448 4.99 5.34 26.86
N ALA A 449 4.83 5.01 28.15
CA ALA A 449 3.54 5.10 28.82
C ALA A 449 3.06 6.56 28.91
N LEU A 450 3.96 7.48 29.24
CA LEU A 450 3.68 8.92 29.26
C LEU A 450 3.45 9.48 27.86
N PHE A 451 4.16 8.98 26.85
CA PHE A 451 3.95 9.35 25.45
C PHE A 451 2.54 8.99 24.97
N VAL A 452 2.08 7.77 25.25
CA VAL A 452 0.71 7.33 24.92
C VAL A 452 -0.32 8.19 25.66
N MET A 453 -0.09 8.51 26.94
CA MET A 453 -0.98 9.42 27.69
C MET A 453 -1.01 10.82 27.06
N ALA A 454 0.15 11.39 26.72
CA ALA A 454 0.26 12.72 26.11
C ALA A 454 -0.52 12.81 24.79
N ALA A 455 -0.52 11.74 24.00
CA ALA A 455 -1.27 11.70 22.74
C ALA A 455 -2.78 11.90 22.91
N VAL A 456 -3.34 11.43 24.03
CA VAL A 456 -4.80 11.37 24.26
C VAL A 456 -5.32 12.35 25.32
N VAL A 457 -4.43 13.01 26.07
CA VAL A 457 -4.80 13.82 27.24
C VAL A 457 -5.68 15.02 26.90
N GLN A 458 -5.54 15.59 25.70
CA GLN A 458 -6.40 16.67 25.22
C GLN A 458 -7.87 16.26 25.07
N ASN A 459 -8.17 14.95 24.97
CA ASN A 459 -9.53 14.41 24.91
C ASN A 459 -10.09 14.08 26.31
N LEU A 460 -9.40 14.43 27.38
CA LEU A 460 -9.85 14.19 28.76
C LEU A 460 -10.89 15.22 29.17
N LEU A 461 -12.03 14.76 29.67
CA LEU A 461 -13.04 15.67 30.20
C LEU A 461 -12.55 16.28 31.53
N PRO A 462 -12.62 17.61 31.71
CA PRO A 462 -12.19 18.28 32.94
C PRO A 462 -12.90 17.78 34.21
N GLU A 463 -14.10 17.21 34.12
CA GLU A 463 -14.83 16.68 35.28
C GLU A 463 -14.55 15.19 35.58
N SER A 464 -13.69 14.54 34.81
CA SER A 464 -13.40 13.11 34.96
C SER A 464 -12.61 12.78 36.22
N GLU A 465 -13.00 11.72 36.95
CA GLU A 465 -12.23 11.12 38.06
C GLU A 465 -11.10 10.22 37.53
N SER A 466 -10.25 10.78 36.66
CA SER A 466 -9.13 10.05 36.06
C SER A 466 -7.97 9.84 37.04
N ASN A 467 -7.06 8.91 36.72
CA ASN A 467 -5.82 8.69 37.48
C ASN A 467 -4.77 9.81 37.29
N MET A 468 -5.11 10.91 36.59
CA MET A 468 -4.17 11.99 36.30
C MET A 468 -3.49 12.63 37.53
N PRO A 469 -4.15 12.84 38.68
CA PRO A 469 -3.47 13.34 39.87
C PRO A 469 -2.33 12.43 40.36
N GLU A 470 -2.49 11.12 40.26
CA GLU A 470 -1.48 10.13 40.66
C GLU A 470 -0.32 10.12 39.66
N VAL A 471 -0.62 10.22 38.35
CA VAL A 471 0.38 10.35 37.29
C VAL A 471 1.22 11.62 37.48
N LEU A 472 0.59 12.77 37.76
CA LEU A 472 1.30 14.03 38.01
C LEU A 472 2.21 13.94 39.24
N GLN A 473 1.79 13.26 40.30
CA GLN A 473 2.65 13.01 41.47
C GLN A 473 3.87 12.17 41.11
N LEU A 474 3.71 11.14 40.27
CA LEU A 474 4.84 10.33 39.78
C LEU A 474 5.80 11.18 38.96
N ILE A 475 5.29 12.02 38.03
CA ILE A 475 6.11 12.93 37.23
C ILE A 475 6.88 13.91 38.13
N CYS A 476 6.22 14.49 39.13
CA CYS A 476 6.85 15.41 40.08
C CYS A 476 7.91 14.76 40.97
N SER A 477 7.87 13.43 41.11
CA SER A 477 8.86 12.66 41.87
C SER A 477 10.10 12.27 41.05
N LEU A 478 10.11 12.54 39.74
CA LEU A 478 11.24 12.25 38.86
C LEU A 478 12.49 13.03 39.29
N SER A 479 13.64 12.37 39.22
CA SER A 479 14.93 13.01 39.49
C SER A 479 15.29 13.98 38.36
N PRO A 480 15.93 15.13 38.62
CA PRO A 480 16.48 15.98 37.57
C PRO A 480 17.58 15.31 36.73
N VAL A 481 18.12 14.17 37.19
CA VAL A 481 19.12 13.34 36.47
C VAL A 481 18.43 12.25 35.63
N SER A 482 17.10 12.27 35.52
CA SER A 482 16.37 11.34 34.65
C SER A 482 16.70 11.61 33.17
N PRO A 483 16.50 10.62 32.28
CA PRO A 483 16.77 10.76 30.85
C PRO A 483 16.06 11.99 30.24
N PRO A 484 16.74 12.78 29.38
CA PRO A 484 16.15 13.99 28.80
C PRO A 484 14.84 13.74 28.05
N ALA A 485 14.75 12.63 27.30
CA ALA A 485 13.54 12.26 26.59
C ALA A 485 12.34 12.02 27.52
N LEU A 486 12.55 11.33 28.66
CA LEU A 486 11.50 11.10 29.66
C LEU A 486 10.98 12.43 30.25
N ILE A 487 11.90 13.36 30.53
CA ILE A 487 11.54 14.69 31.04
C ILE A 487 10.77 15.48 29.98
N ALA A 488 11.24 15.49 28.73
CA ALA A 488 10.57 16.18 27.63
C ALA A 488 9.14 15.67 27.41
N THR A 489 8.94 14.34 27.35
CA THR A 489 7.61 13.73 27.20
C THR A 489 6.70 14.05 28.39
N SER A 490 7.25 14.07 29.62
CA SER A 490 6.50 14.47 30.82
C SER A 490 6.02 15.93 30.74
N LEU A 491 6.87 16.84 30.27
CA LEU A 491 6.55 18.25 30.09
C LEU A 491 5.48 18.45 28.99
N ASN A 492 5.58 17.71 27.89
CA ASN A 492 4.57 17.72 26.83
C ASN A 492 3.19 17.30 27.35
N LEU A 493 3.13 16.22 28.13
CA LEU A 493 1.89 15.77 28.79
C LEU A 493 1.28 16.86 29.69
N ILE A 494 2.12 17.55 30.49
CA ILE A 494 1.66 18.63 31.36
C ILE A 494 1.17 19.82 30.55
N SER A 495 1.86 20.17 29.47
CA SER A 495 1.50 21.28 28.58
C SER A 495 0.10 21.10 27.98
N ASP A 496 -0.30 19.86 27.71
CA ASP A 496 -1.59 19.54 27.10
C ASP A 496 -2.75 19.41 28.11
N LEU A 497 -2.51 19.63 29.40
CA LEU A 497 -3.51 19.54 30.48
C LEU A 497 -4.15 20.88 30.88
N ASN A 498 -3.91 21.97 30.13
CA ASN A 498 -4.35 23.32 30.50
C ASN A 498 -5.84 23.39 30.89
N ASP A 499 -6.73 22.83 30.07
CA ASP A 499 -8.18 22.86 30.29
C ASP A 499 -8.59 22.04 31.54
N TRP A 500 -7.91 20.92 31.79
CA TRP A 500 -8.16 20.08 32.96
C TRP A 500 -7.69 20.75 34.26
N PHE A 501 -6.57 21.49 34.20
CA PHE A 501 -6.07 22.26 35.34
C PHE A 501 -7.01 23.39 35.77
N GLU A 502 -7.79 23.98 34.86
CA GLU A 502 -8.76 25.03 35.21
C GLU A 502 -9.75 24.58 36.31
N LEU A 503 -10.09 23.28 36.36
CA LEU A 503 -10.96 22.70 37.39
C LEU A 503 -10.21 22.03 38.55
N HIS A 504 -8.90 21.80 38.40
CA HIS A 504 -8.03 21.15 39.38
C HIS A 504 -6.93 22.08 39.92
N MET A 505 -7.26 23.37 40.07
CA MET A 505 -6.37 24.41 40.57
C MET A 505 -5.74 24.10 41.94
N ASN A 506 -6.35 23.19 42.72
CA ASN A 506 -5.82 22.73 44.00
C ASN A 506 -4.51 21.92 43.88
N LEU A 507 -4.16 21.45 42.68
CA LEU A 507 -2.91 20.76 42.38
C LEU A 507 -1.80 21.72 41.91
N LEU A 508 -2.15 22.96 41.57
CA LEU A 508 -1.20 24.01 41.19
C LEU A 508 -0.86 24.84 42.43
N GLU A 509 0.43 24.94 42.77
CA GLU A 509 0.88 25.96 43.73
C GLU A 509 0.84 27.33 43.04
N VAL A 510 -0.12 28.17 43.42
CA VAL A 510 -0.16 29.57 43.00
C VAL A 510 0.89 30.33 43.81
N GLU A 511 2.00 30.72 43.19
CA GLU A 511 2.85 31.75 43.78
C GLU A 511 2.10 33.09 43.76
N ASP A 512 1.45 33.42 44.87
CA ASP A 512 1.00 34.78 45.14
C ASP A 512 2.23 35.70 45.13
N GLY A 513 2.31 36.56 44.13
CA GLY A 513 3.27 37.67 44.07
C GLY A 513 3.02 38.64 45.23
N GLY A 514 3.53 38.31 46.42
CA GLY A 514 3.21 39.05 47.63
C GLY A 514 3.91 38.51 48.87
N THR A 515 5.21 38.77 48.98
CA THR A 515 5.98 38.85 50.26
C THR A 515 5.53 37.93 51.40
N GLY A 516 6.16 36.76 51.48
CA GLY A 516 6.64 36.19 52.74
C GLY A 516 5.70 35.24 53.49
N ALA A 517 5.94 33.94 53.34
CA ALA A 517 6.27 33.00 54.43
C ALA A 517 6.52 31.62 53.82
N ARG A 518 7.69 31.03 54.11
CA ARG A 518 7.97 29.63 53.75
C ARG A 518 7.02 28.70 54.50
N SER A 519 6.33 27.83 53.78
CA SER A 519 5.99 26.47 54.26
C SER A 519 6.60 25.45 53.30
N THR A 520 7.41 24.59 53.88
CA THR A 520 8.14 23.51 53.23
C THR A 520 7.23 22.35 52.84
N GLY A 521 7.38 21.84 51.62
CA GLY A 521 6.99 20.47 51.24
C GLY A 521 5.97 20.38 50.10
N GLY A 522 6.41 20.61 48.86
CA GLY A 522 5.65 20.41 47.64
C GLY A 522 6.61 20.46 46.45
N ALA A 523 6.47 19.52 45.50
CA ALA A 523 7.27 19.50 44.28
C ALA A 523 6.78 20.63 43.34
N ILE A 524 7.71 21.39 42.79
CA ILE A 524 7.45 22.57 41.97
C ILE A 524 7.26 22.13 40.51
N VAL A 525 6.10 22.40 39.93
CA VAL A 525 5.89 22.33 38.47
C VAL A 525 5.99 23.75 37.92
N GLU A 526 7.10 24.06 37.27
CA GLU A 526 7.29 25.31 36.54
C GLU A 526 7.02 25.01 35.05
N VAL A 527 5.84 25.40 34.55
CA VAL A 527 5.52 25.30 33.11
C VAL A 527 6.08 26.55 32.42
N ALA A 528 7.32 26.46 31.94
CA ALA A 528 7.89 27.42 31.02
C ALA A 528 7.73 26.91 29.58
N GLY A 529 6.68 27.35 28.90
CA GLY A 529 6.56 27.24 27.46
C GLY A 529 7.41 28.31 26.78
N ASP A 530 8.69 28.02 26.54
CA ASP A 530 9.51 28.87 25.66
C ASP A 530 9.50 28.30 24.24
N LEU A 531 8.70 28.96 23.39
CA LEU A 531 8.75 28.84 21.94
C LEU A 531 10.13 29.24 21.43
N VAL A 532 10.80 28.32 20.75
CA VAL A 532 11.98 28.62 19.93
C VAL A 532 11.52 29.36 18.66
N GLU A 533 11.53 30.68 18.68
CA GLU A 533 11.45 31.49 17.45
C GLU A 533 12.84 31.62 16.82
N VAL A 534 12.98 31.03 15.63
CA VAL A 534 14.13 31.23 14.74
C VAL A 534 13.97 32.56 14.01
N ASP A 535 14.94 33.46 14.24
CA ASP A 535 15.33 34.68 13.51
C ASP A 535 14.36 35.27 12.45
N GLY A 536 13.85 36.46 12.75
CA GLY A 536 13.19 37.35 11.77
C GLY A 536 12.91 38.73 12.35
N GLY A 537 13.92 39.61 12.34
CA GLY A 537 13.91 40.86 13.11
C GLY A 537 12.81 41.88 12.79
N ALA A 538 12.28 42.51 13.84
CA ALA A 538 11.87 43.92 13.86
C ALA A 538 11.75 44.39 15.33
N ALA A 539 12.38 45.52 15.62
CA ALA A 539 12.47 46.10 16.96
C ALA A 539 11.12 46.59 17.50
N PHE A 540 10.80 46.28 18.76
CA PHE A 540 10.03 47.17 19.63
C PHE A 540 10.44 47.00 21.10
N SER A 541 10.65 48.14 21.75
CA SER A 541 11.12 48.29 23.12
C SER A 541 10.02 48.05 24.15
N GLY A 542 10.30 47.28 25.20
CA GLY A 542 9.46 47.20 26.41
C GLY A 542 10.27 46.69 27.60
N ARG A 543 10.25 47.43 28.72
CA ARG A 543 11.06 47.22 29.92
C ARG A 543 10.60 45.99 30.73
N GLY A 544 11.53 45.22 31.30
CA GLY A 544 11.24 44.26 32.37
C GLY A 544 12.53 43.72 32.98
N ALA A 545 12.64 43.71 34.30
CA ALA A 545 13.88 43.54 35.05
C ALA A 545 14.41 42.10 35.04
N GLY A 546 15.73 41.94 34.87
CA GLY A 546 16.41 40.66 35.08
C GLY A 546 16.61 40.34 36.55
N VAL A 547 16.53 39.06 36.92
CA VAL A 547 17.04 38.50 38.18
C VAL A 547 17.56 37.09 37.93
N ARG A 548 18.67 36.77 38.60
CA ARG A 548 19.52 35.57 38.48
C ARG A 548 18.92 34.33 39.16
N VAL A 549 19.24 33.19 38.55
CA VAL A 549 19.14 31.81 39.06
C VAL A 549 20.05 31.59 40.28
N SER A 550 19.56 30.81 41.26
CA SER A 550 20.37 30.08 42.24
C SER A 550 20.14 28.60 42.06
#